data_AF-A0A239E4I6-F1
#
_entry.id   AF-A0A239E4I6-F1
#
_cell.length_a   1.000
_cell.length_b   1.000
_cell.length_c   1.000
_cell.angle_alpha   90.00
_cell.angle_beta   90.00
_cell.angle_gamma   90.00
#
_symmetry.space_group_name_H-M   'P 1'
#
loop_
_entity.id
_entity.type
_entity.pdbx_description
1 polymer ?
#
loop_
_entity_poly.entity_id
_entity_poly.type
_entity_poly.pdbx_seq_one_letter_code
_entity_poly.pdbx_strand_id
1 'polypeptide(L)'
;MGHPALIAFVVAFVAGPLVVAGLLRLPATLAVLVALSLTVICAAALAVVLQGRSPLAALISFWFGWVVAVAMVGQALRRRLPGRTPRRLTLLGALMAAPLPWFGLATAQMMD
;
A
#
# COMPACT_ATOMS: atom_id res chain seq x y z
N MET A 1 18.70 8.65 19.93
CA MET A 1 17.31 8.55 19.42
C MET A 1 17.20 8.36 17.89
N GLY A 2 18.26 7.98 17.15
CA GLY A 2 18.28 8.21 15.69
C GLY A 2 17.86 7.07 14.75
N HIS A 3 17.86 5.80 15.17
CA HIS A 3 17.76 4.68 14.22
C HIS A 3 16.33 4.14 14.02
N PRO A 4 15.54 3.83 15.07
CA PRO A 4 14.22 3.23 14.89
C PRO A 4 13.20 4.20 14.27
N ALA A 5 13.25 5.48 14.62
CA ALA A 5 12.39 6.51 14.04
C ALA A 5 12.66 6.71 12.55
N LEU A 6 13.92 6.64 12.15
CA LEU A 6 14.33 6.81 10.75
C LEU A 6 13.94 5.59 9.91
N ILE A 7 14.05 4.38 10.47
CA ILE A 7 13.53 3.16 9.85
C ILE A 7 12.02 3.25 9.66
N ALA A 8 11.27 3.62 10.70
CA ALA A 8 9.82 3.78 10.63
C ALA A 8 9.42 4.82 9.58
N PHE A 9 10.14 5.95 9.53
CA PHE A 9 9.93 6.98 8.52
C PHE A 9 10.16 6.45 7.10
N VAL A 10 11.27 5.74 6.86
CA VAL A 10 11.57 5.17 5.53
C VAL A 10 10.53 4.13 5.12
N VAL A 11 10.11 3.25 6.03
CA VAL A 11 9.08 2.25 5.74
C VAL A 11 7.74 2.91 5.43
N ALA A 12 7.35 3.92 6.21
CA ALA A 12 6.05 4.57 6.07
C ALA A 12 5.96 5.49 4.85
N PHE A 13 6.99 6.30 4.60
CA PHE A 13 6.95 7.40 3.64
C PHE A 13 7.76 7.18 2.37
N VAL A 14 8.63 6.16 2.32
CA VAL A 14 9.49 5.91 1.16
C VAL A 14 9.19 4.55 0.54
N ALA A 15 9.21 3.47 1.33
CA ALA A 15 9.03 2.11 0.81
C ALA A 15 7.65 1.92 0.14
N GLY A 16 6.57 2.33 0.82
CA GLY A 16 5.21 2.22 0.29
C GLY A 16 5.02 2.94 -1.05
N PRO A 17 5.33 4.25 -1.14
CA PRO A 17 5.27 5.00 -2.40
C PRO A 17 6.12 4.41 -3.53
N LEU A 18 7.33 3.90 -3.22
CA LEU A 18 8.19 3.27 -4.22
C LEU A 18 7.58 1.97 -4.78
N VAL A 19 7.01 1.13 -3.91
CA VAL A 19 6.31 -0.09 -4.33
C VAL A 19 5.11 0.25 -5.19
N VAL A 20 4.27 1.21 -4.78
CA VAL A 20 3.13 1.69 -5.59
C VAL A 20 3.60 2.20 -6.95
N ALA A 21 4.63 3.05 -6.98
CA ALA A 21 5.17 3.59 -8.22
C ALA A 21 5.68 2.47 -9.16
N GLY A 22 6.33 1.45 -8.61
CA GLY A 22 6.77 0.26 -9.35
C GLY A 22 5.58 -0.52 -9.92
N LEU A 23 4.58 -0.83 -9.09
CA LEU A 23 3.40 -1.56 -9.51
C LEU A 23 2.56 -0.81 -10.56
N LEU A 24 2.53 0.52 -10.51
CA LEU A 24 1.88 1.37 -11.51
C LEU A 24 2.65 1.44 -12.84
N ARG A 25 3.88 0.92 -12.94
CA ARG A 25 4.57 0.77 -14.24
C ARG A 25 4.06 -0.43 -15.03
N LEU A 26 3.44 -1.40 -14.36
CA LEU A 26 2.83 -2.56 -15.03
C LEU A 26 1.73 -2.12 -16.01
N PRO A 27 1.50 -2.90 -17.08
CA PRO A 27 0.41 -2.63 -18.01
C PRO A 27 -0.93 -2.78 -17.29
N ALA A 28 -1.88 -1.89 -17.60
CA ALA A 28 -3.19 -1.84 -16.95
C ALA A 28 -4.15 -2.92 -17.50
N THR A 29 -3.75 -4.19 -17.41
CA THR A 29 -4.52 -5.35 -17.92
C THR A 29 -5.38 -5.97 -16.82
N LEU A 30 -6.38 -6.78 -17.23
CA LEU A 30 -7.20 -7.55 -16.28
C LEU A 30 -6.35 -8.54 -15.48
N ALA A 31 -5.37 -9.20 -16.12
CA ALA A 31 -4.50 -10.16 -15.47
C ALA A 31 -3.69 -9.53 -14.32
N VAL A 32 -3.17 -8.31 -14.52
CA VAL A 32 -2.48 -7.56 -13.45
C VAL A 32 -3.44 -7.23 -12.31
N LEU A 33 -4.67 -6.82 -12.59
CA LEU A 33 -5.67 -6.56 -11.53
C LEU A 33 -6.01 -7.81 -10.73
N VAL A 34 -6.17 -8.96 -11.39
CA VAL A 34 -6.41 -10.25 -10.71
C VAL A 34 -5.21 -10.67 -9.86
N ALA A 35 -3.99 -10.51 -10.38
CA ALA A 35 -2.78 -10.81 -9.61
C ALA A 35 -2.65 -9.91 -8.37
N LEU A 36 -2.93 -8.60 -8.53
CA LEU A 36 -2.91 -7.65 -7.41
C LEU A 36 -4.01 -7.98 -6.39
N SER A 37 -5.23 -8.33 -6.82
CA SER A 37 -6.32 -8.67 -5.90
C SER A 37 -6.03 -9.94 -5.11
N LEU A 38 -5.51 -10.99 -5.75
CA LEU A 38 -5.07 -12.21 -5.08
C LEU A 38 -3.96 -11.91 -4.07
N THR A 39 -3.02 -11.06 -4.43
CA THR A 39 -1.93 -10.64 -3.52
C THR A 39 -2.48 -9.93 -2.28
N VAL A 40 -3.46 -9.03 -2.44
CA VAL A 40 -4.13 -8.35 -1.30
C VAL A 40 -4.83 -9.37 -0.41
N ILE A 41 -5.59 -10.31 -0.99
CA ILE A 41 -6.31 -11.34 -0.25
C ILE A 41 -5.34 -12.21 0.55
N CYS A 42 -4.26 -12.69 -0.07
CA CYS A 42 -3.22 -13.47 0.59
C CYS A 42 -2.56 -12.68 1.73
N ALA A 43 -2.22 -11.41 1.51
CA ALA A 43 -1.60 -10.57 2.53
C ALA A 43 -2.54 -10.31 3.72
N ALA A 44 -3.82 -10.08 3.46
CA ALA A 44 -4.83 -9.90 4.50
C ALA A 44 -5.06 -11.19 5.30
N ALA A 45 -5.19 -12.34 4.62
CA ALA A 45 -5.32 -13.64 5.28
C ALA A 45 -4.10 -13.94 6.15
N LEU A 46 -2.90 -13.66 5.65
CA LEU A 46 -1.66 -13.83 6.39
C LEU A 46 -1.59 -12.93 7.62
N ALA A 47 -2.01 -11.66 7.49
CA ALA A 47 -2.07 -10.74 8.62
C ALA A 47 -2.97 -11.27 9.75
N VAL A 48 -4.16 -11.77 9.41
CA VAL A 48 -5.11 -12.35 10.37
C VAL A 48 -4.55 -13.60 11.03
N VAL A 49 -3.92 -14.51 10.27
CA VAL A 49 -3.32 -15.73 10.82
C VAL A 49 -2.14 -15.42 11.75
N LEU A 50 -1.37 -14.37 11.45
CA LEU A 50 -0.18 -14.00 12.22
C LEU A 50 -0.47 -13.11 13.42
N GLN A 51 -1.65 -12.47 13.51
CA GLN A 51 -1.94 -11.45 14.54
C GLN A 51 -1.72 -11.94 15.98
N GLY A 52 -2.01 -13.22 16.26
CA GLY A 52 -1.82 -13.83 17.58
C GLY A 52 -0.46 -14.53 17.79
N ARG A 53 0.39 -14.60 16.75
CA ARG A 53 1.69 -15.29 16.78
C ARG A 53 2.87 -14.33 16.71
N SER A 54 2.77 -13.33 15.83
CA SER A 54 3.80 -12.32 15.61
C SER A 54 3.14 -11.01 15.17
N PRO A 55 2.92 -10.07 16.12
CA PRO A 55 2.31 -8.78 15.82
C PRO A 55 3.05 -8.01 14.72
N LEU A 56 4.38 -8.10 14.72
CA LEU A 56 5.21 -7.45 13.71
C LEU A 56 5.01 -8.04 12.31
N ALA A 57 4.96 -9.37 12.18
CA ALA A 57 4.73 -10.01 10.88
C ALA A 57 3.30 -9.79 10.37
N ALA A 58 2.32 -9.74 11.29
CA ALA A 58 0.95 -9.35 10.97
C ALA A 58 0.87 -7.91 10.45
N LEU A 59 1.54 -6.98 11.13
CA LEU A 59 1.61 -5.57 10.74
C LEU A 59 2.28 -5.38 9.37
N ILE A 60 3.39 -6.07 9.11
CA ILE A 60 4.07 -6.04 7.80
C ILE A 60 3.14 -6.58 6.70
N SER A 61 2.44 -7.69 6.97
CA SER A 61 1.50 -8.30 6.02
C SER A 61 0.33 -7.37 5.71
N PHE A 62 -0.23 -6.73 6.75
CA PHE A 62 -1.28 -5.74 6.61
C PHE A 62 -0.82 -4.52 5.81
N TRP A 63 0.34 -3.95 6.18
CA TRP A 63 0.93 -2.81 5.49
C TRP A 63 1.17 -3.12 4.01
N PHE A 64 1.75 -4.29 3.71
CA PHE A 64 1.98 -4.72 2.34
C PHE A 64 0.67 -4.88 1.57
N GLY A 65 -0.33 -5.53 2.16
CA GLY A 65 -1.67 -5.66 1.58
C GLY A 65 -2.30 -4.31 1.25
N TRP A 66 -2.19 -3.32 2.13
CA TRP A 66 -2.65 -1.96 1.88
C TRP A 66 -1.96 -1.32 0.67
N VAL A 67 -0.62 -1.36 0.64
CA VAL A 67 0.19 -0.79 -0.45
C VAL A 67 -0.20 -1.40 -1.81
N VAL A 68 -0.38 -2.72 -1.87
CA VAL A 68 -0.82 -3.42 -3.08
C VAL A 68 -2.26 -3.03 -3.45
N ALA A 69 -3.16 -2.88 -2.48
CA ALA A 69 -4.54 -2.45 -2.72
C ALA A 69 -4.61 -1.04 -3.33
N VAL A 70 -3.80 -0.10 -2.83
CA VAL A 70 -3.67 1.25 -3.41
C VAL A 70 -3.21 1.17 -4.87
N ALA A 71 -2.19 0.35 -5.16
CA ALA A 71 -1.72 0.14 -6.53
C ALA A 71 -2.79 -0.50 -7.44
N MET A 72 -3.57 -1.45 -6.92
CA MET A 72 -4.68 -2.08 -7.62
C MET A 72 -5.75 -1.06 -8.01
N VAL A 73 -6.16 -0.20 -7.08
CA VAL A 73 -7.11 0.90 -7.36
C VAL A 73 -6.54 1.83 -8.41
N GLY A 74 -5.26 2.20 -8.31
CA GLY A 74 -4.61 3.03 -9.33
C GLY A 74 -4.58 2.37 -10.72
N GLN A 75 -4.30 1.06 -10.80
CA GLN A 75 -4.37 0.32 -12.06
C GLN A 75 -5.80 0.27 -12.63
N ALA A 76 -6.80 0.09 -11.77
CA ALA A 76 -8.20 0.07 -12.17
C ALA A 76 -8.65 1.43 -12.73
N LEU A 77 -8.24 2.53 -12.09
CA LEU A 77 -8.49 3.90 -12.58
C LEU A 77 -7.80 4.12 -13.93
N ARG A 78 -6.53 3.75 -14.08
CA ARG A 78 -5.78 3.90 -15.35
C ARG A 78 -6.41 3.14 -16.50
N ARG A 79 -7.03 1.99 -16.22
CA ARG A 79 -7.75 1.19 -17.23
C ARG A 79 -9.06 1.86 -17.66
N ARG A 80 -9.74 2.58 -16.76
CA ARG A 80 -11.03 3.25 -17.02
C ARG A 80 -10.89 4.66 -17.57
N LEU A 81 -9.79 5.36 -17.24
CA LEU A 81 -9.55 6.76 -17.60
C LEU A 81 -8.27 6.90 -18.44
N PRO A 82 -8.34 6.58 -19.75
CA PRO A 82 -7.18 6.72 -20.62
C PRO A 82 -6.82 8.20 -20.82
N GLY A 83 -5.55 8.55 -20.62
CA GLY A 83 -5.05 9.92 -20.82
C GLY A 83 -3.83 10.26 -19.96
N ARG A 84 -3.06 11.28 -20.37
CA ARG A 84 -1.85 11.72 -19.64
C ARG A 84 -2.18 12.39 -18.29
N THR A 85 -3.19 13.25 -18.25
CA THR A 85 -3.61 13.97 -17.03
C THR A 85 -4.19 13.04 -15.96
N PRO A 86 -5.18 12.17 -16.28
CA PRO A 86 -5.70 11.20 -15.31
C PRO A 86 -4.59 10.30 -14.76
N ARG A 87 -3.67 9.85 -15.61
CA ARG A 87 -2.53 9.00 -15.20
C ARG A 87 -1.62 9.69 -14.17
N ARG A 88 -1.33 10.98 -14.32
CA ARG A 88 -0.55 11.76 -13.33
C ARG A 88 -1.30 11.92 -12.02
N LEU A 89 -2.59 12.25 -12.08
CA LEU A 89 -3.43 12.41 -10.89
C LEU A 89 -3.58 11.09 -10.12
N THR A 90 -3.76 9.97 -10.84
CA THR A 90 -3.80 8.64 -10.22
C THR A 90 -2.49 8.28 -9.54
N LEU A 91 -1.34 8.61 -10.15
CA LEU A 91 -0.04 8.40 -9.54
C LEU A 91 0.10 9.24 -8.25
N LEU A 92 -0.16 10.54 -8.33
CA LEU A 92 -0.09 11.44 -7.17
C LEU A 92 -1.00 10.97 -6.03
N GLY A 93 -2.26 10.66 -6.34
CA GLY A 93 -3.22 10.15 -5.35
C GLY A 93 -2.74 8.83 -4.72
N ALA A 94 -2.21 7.91 -5.51
CA ALA A 94 -1.70 6.64 -5.01
C ALA A 94 -0.45 6.80 -4.12
N LEU A 95 0.45 7.74 -4.46
CA LEU A 95 1.62 8.05 -3.63
C LEU A 95 1.21 8.65 -2.28
N MET A 96 0.19 9.53 -2.26
CA MET A 96 -0.35 10.11 -1.03
C MET A 96 -1.14 9.09 -0.19
N ALA A 97 -1.76 8.11 -0.83
CA ALA A 97 -2.55 7.08 -0.15
C ALA A 97 -1.70 5.98 0.51
N ALA A 98 -0.50 5.72 0.00
CA ALA A 98 0.41 4.71 0.56
C ALA A 98 0.73 4.91 2.07
N PRO A 99 0.98 6.13 2.58
CA PRO A 99 1.24 6.37 4.01
C PRO A 99 0.00 6.44 4.91
N LEU A 100 -1.23 6.43 4.38
CA LEU A 100 -2.47 6.64 5.16
C LEU A 100 -2.65 5.72 6.39
N PRO A 101 -2.32 4.42 6.36
CA PRO A 101 -2.53 3.54 7.51
C PRO A 101 -1.74 3.98 8.74
N TRP A 102 -0.57 4.58 8.54
CA TRP A 102 0.29 5.07 9.62
C TRP A 102 -0.30 6.31 10.29
N PHE A 103 -0.98 7.16 9.54
CA PHE A 103 -1.73 8.29 10.13
C PHE A 103 -2.87 7.78 11.01
N GLY A 104 -3.64 6.77 10.55
CA GLY A 104 -4.68 6.16 11.39
C GLY A 104 -4.13 5.54 12.67
N LEU A 105 -3.00 4.84 12.58
CA LEU A 105 -2.29 4.27 13.73
C LEU A 105 -1.80 5.34 14.70
N ALA A 106 -1.19 6.41 14.20
CA ALA A 106 -0.71 7.52 15.02
C ALA A 106 -1.87 8.24 15.72
N THR A 107 -2.98 8.47 15.02
CA THR A 107 -4.19 9.07 15.62
C THR A 107 -4.77 8.17 16.71
N ALA A 108 -4.85 6.85 16.47
CA ALA A 108 -5.33 5.91 17.48
C ALA A 108 -4.46 5.98 18.76
N GLN A 109 -3.14 6.00 18.63
CA GLN A 109 -2.20 6.13 19.75
C GLN A 109 -2.28 7.47 20.49
N MET A 110 -2.86 8.52 19.89
CA MET A 110 -3.06 9.82 20.54
C MET A 110 -4.38 9.89 21.32
N MET A 111 -5.33 8.99 21.03
CA MET A 111 -6.66 8.96 21.64
C MET A 111 -6.73 7.99 22.84
N ASP A 112 -5.74 7.13 22.99
CA ASP A 112 -5.50 6.24 24.14
C ASP A 112 -4.63 6.94 25.20
#